data_AF-A0A7J4IYD5-F1
#
_entry.id   AF-A0A7J4IYD5-F1
#
_cell.length_a   1.000
_cell.length_b   1.000
_cell.length_c   1.000
_cell.angle_alpha   90.00
_cell.angle_beta   90.00
_cell.angle_gamma   90.00
#
_symmetry.space_group_name_H-M   'P 1'
#
loop_
_entity.id
_entity.type
_entity.pdbx_description
1 polymer ?
#
loop_
_entity_poly.entity_id
_entity_poly.type
_entity_poly.pdbx_seq_one_letter_code
_entity_poly.pdbx_strand_id
1 'polypeptide(L)'
;MADKEALRKLEGLHTAETAAKELGIGRQSAINLLSRLRKEGYVTVNGGGKQPRLYRIMMRKQRPRSPGMFDIINRYSPMKLAPWYDHQVHGHYGPEEAVVDAIQAQSFRAMLASLRLFNHITDWPMLYRLATEKGIWQKVGALYDVAGMYFRERKMPLRYQHPTLKKKESLIKDYPTEMQSFLSIERKWNVAVPFRKGDIAKVMNP
;
A
#
# COMPACT_ATOMS: atom_id res chain seq x y z
N MET A 1 8.91 -35.86 8.53
CA MET A 1 9.63 -35.55 9.79
C MET A 1 11.02 -34.96 9.52
N ALA A 2 11.78 -35.46 8.53
CA ALA A 2 13.10 -34.93 8.15
C ALA A 2 13.13 -33.41 7.84
N ASP A 3 12.09 -32.86 7.22
CA ASP A 3 12.07 -31.43 6.85
C ASP A 3 11.98 -30.47 8.04
N LYS A 4 11.36 -30.87 9.16
CA LYS A 4 11.30 -30.03 10.38
C LYS A 4 12.65 -29.95 11.09
N GLU A 5 13.43 -31.02 11.04
CA GLU A 5 14.76 -31.06 11.64
C GLU A 5 15.77 -30.28 10.78
N ALA A 6 15.68 -30.41 9.45
CA ALA A 6 16.45 -29.59 8.53
C ALA A 6 16.13 -28.09 8.67
N LEU A 7 14.87 -27.72 8.87
CA LEU A 7 14.46 -26.33 9.10
C LEU A 7 15.06 -25.74 10.39
N ARG A 8 15.15 -26.54 11.47
CA ARG A 8 15.79 -26.09 12.71
C ARG A 8 17.28 -25.88 12.56
N LYS A 9 17.96 -26.78 11.85
CA LYS A 9 19.41 -26.69 11.63
C LYS A 9 19.80 -25.54 10.71
N LEU A 10 18.93 -25.21 9.75
CA LEU A 10 19.18 -24.17 8.76
C LEU A 10 18.47 -22.85 9.06
N GLU A 11 17.99 -22.61 10.28
CA GLU A 11 17.31 -21.34 10.61
C GLU A 11 18.31 -20.17 10.53
N GLY A 12 18.06 -19.23 9.61
CA GLY A 12 18.96 -18.10 9.39
C GLY A 12 19.25 -17.82 7.91
N LEU A 13 20.42 -17.23 7.64
CA LEU A 13 20.87 -16.84 6.31
C LEU A 13 21.96 -17.81 5.82
N HIS A 14 21.71 -18.51 4.73
CA HIS A 14 22.62 -19.52 4.18
C HIS A 14 22.84 -19.33 2.67
N THR A 15 23.98 -19.80 2.16
CA THR A 15 24.14 -20.10 0.74
C THR A 15 23.85 -21.58 0.50
N ALA A 16 23.84 -22.01 -0.77
CA ALA A 16 23.70 -23.43 -1.08
C ALA A 16 24.88 -24.25 -0.49
N GLU A 17 26.07 -23.66 -0.46
CA GLU A 17 27.29 -24.27 0.06
C GLU A 17 27.25 -24.39 1.58
N THR A 18 26.82 -23.35 2.30
CA THR A 18 26.72 -23.43 3.78
C THR A 18 25.63 -24.39 4.20
N ALA A 19 24.47 -24.39 3.53
CA ALA A 19 23.39 -25.34 3.81
C ALA A 19 23.80 -26.80 3.54
N ALA A 20 24.57 -27.05 2.48
CA ALA A 20 25.11 -28.38 2.18
C ALA A 20 26.05 -28.87 3.29
N LYS A 21 26.97 -27.99 3.74
CA LYS A 21 27.92 -28.30 4.81
C LYS A 21 27.21 -28.60 6.14
N GLU A 22 26.21 -27.79 6.50
CA GLU A 22 25.51 -27.88 7.77
C GLU A 22 24.58 -29.10 7.87
N LEU A 23 24.04 -29.55 6.73
CA LEU A 23 23.26 -30.79 6.64
C LEU A 23 24.10 -32.03 6.33
N GLY A 24 25.39 -31.89 6.00
CA GLY A 24 26.24 -33.00 5.57
C GLY A 24 25.79 -33.66 4.27
N ILE A 25 25.18 -32.88 3.35
CA ILE A 25 24.65 -33.38 2.07
C ILE A 25 25.37 -32.77 0.87
N GLY A 26 25.24 -33.41 -0.29
CA GLY A 26 25.76 -32.87 -1.54
C GLY A 26 25.09 -31.54 -1.94
N ARG A 27 25.84 -30.66 -2.61
CA ARG A 27 25.37 -29.33 -3.04
C ARG A 27 24.07 -29.38 -3.85
N GLN A 28 23.94 -30.34 -4.76
CA GLN A 28 22.72 -30.50 -5.57
C GLN A 28 21.51 -30.88 -4.71
N SER A 29 21.70 -31.75 -3.72
CA SER A 29 20.66 -32.14 -2.75
C SER A 29 20.23 -30.96 -1.89
N ALA A 30 21.18 -30.12 -1.44
CA ALA A 30 20.88 -28.89 -0.72
C ALA A 30 20.08 -27.90 -1.57
N ILE A 31 20.44 -27.72 -2.84
CA ILE A 31 19.68 -26.88 -3.78
C ILE A 31 18.24 -27.40 -3.96
N ASN A 32 18.07 -28.70 -4.14
CA ASN A 32 16.76 -29.32 -4.28
C ASN A 32 15.90 -29.15 -3.01
N LEU A 33 16.50 -29.32 -1.84
CA LEU A 33 15.85 -29.08 -0.54
C LEU A 33 15.43 -27.62 -0.39
N LEU A 34 16.33 -26.66 -0.63
CA LEU A 34 16.04 -25.23 -0.56
C LEU A 34 14.94 -24.82 -1.55
N SER A 35 14.94 -25.39 -2.76
CA SER A 35 13.90 -25.19 -3.76
C SER A 35 12.53 -25.69 -3.28
N ARG A 36 12.49 -26.87 -2.64
CA ARG A 36 11.26 -27.42 -2.02
C ARG A 36 10.78 -26.54 -0.87
N LEU A 37 11.66 -26.19 0.08
CA LEU A 37 11.32 -25.35 1.22
C LEU A 37 10.85 -23.96 0.79
N ARG A 38 11.39 -23.40 -0.30
CA ARG A 38 10.89 -22.17 -0.93
C ARG A 38 9.46 -22.34 -1.45
N LYS A 39 9.14 -23.42 -2.17
CA LYS A 39 7.78 -23.69 -2.66
C LYS A 39 6.78 -23.83 -1.51
N GLU A 40 7.23 -24.37 -0.38
CA GLU A 40 6.41 -24.52 0.84
C GLU A 40 6.31 -23.23 1.68
N GLY A 41 7.04 -22.18 1.30
CA GLY A 41 7.00 -20.86 1.94
C GLY A 41 7.98 -20.67 3.09
N TYR A 42 8.91 -21.58 3.36
CA TYR A 42 9.86 -21.45 4.48
C TYR A 42 11.11 -20.64 4.15
N VAL A 43 11.34 -20.33 2.86
CA VAL A 43 12.58 -19.72 2.38
C VAL A 43 12.31 -18.53 1.47
N THR A 44 12.95 -17.40 1.76
CA THR A 44 13.10 -16.29 0.83
C THR A 44 14.49 -16.29 0.20
N VAL A 45 14.55 -15.96 -1.08
CA VAL A 45 15.80 -15.95 -1.85
C VAL A 45 16.09 -14.54 -2.30
N ASN A 46 17.27 -14.04 -1.94
CA ASN A 46 17.80 -12.76 -2.38
C ASN A 46 19.09 -12.98 -3.20
N GLY A 47 19.36 -12.06 -4.13
CA GLY A 47 20.53 -12.13 -5.02
C GLY A 47 20.35 -13.12 -6.18
N GLY A 48 21.44 -13.35 -6.91
CA GLY A 48 21.48 -14.21 -8.10
C GLY A 48 22.29 -13.61 -9.25
N GLY A 49 22.47 -14.38 -10.32
CA GLY A 49 23.31 -13.99 -11.46
C GLY A 49 24.78 -13.98 -11.07
N LYS A 50 25.39 -12.79 -11.03
CA LYS A 50 26.80 -12.61 -10.63
C LYS A 50 27.03 -12.68 -9.13
N GLN A 51 25.97 -12.55 -8.31
CA GLN A 51 26.06 -12.64 -6.85
C GLN A 51 25.55 -14.00 -6.35
N PRO A 52 26.12 -14.54 -5.26
CA PRO A 52 25.64 -15.78 -4.66
C PRO A 52 24.19 -15.62 -4.19
N ARG A 53 23.40 -16.68 -4.34
CA ARG A 53 22.03 -16.71 -3.82
C ARG A 53 22.06 -16.86 -2.31
N LEU A 54 21.42 -15.93 -1.63
CA LEU A 54 21.21 -15.96 -0.19
C LEU A 54 19.81 -16.49 0.11
N TYR A 55 19.74 -17.56 0.88
CA TYR A 55 18.52 -18.22 1.32
C TYR A 55 18.28 -17.84 2.78
N ARG A 56 17.24 -17.06 3.03
CA ARG A 56 16.77 -16.79 4.39
C ARG A 56 15.69 -17.81 4.73
N ILE A 57 16.02 -18.72 5.63
CA ILE A 57 15.20 -19.86 6.02
C ILE A 57 14.61 -19.56 7.38
N MET A 58 13.31 -19.81 7.56
CA MET A 58 12.60 -19.51 8.79
C MET A 58 11.70 -20.68 9.19
N MET A 59 11.51 -20.85 10.49
CA MET A 59 10.69 -21.94 11.04
C MET A 59 9.18 -21.80 10.75
N ARG A 60 8.72 -20.58 10.48
CA ARG A 60 7.32 -20.30 10.12
C ARG A 60 7.22 -20.08 8.62
N LYS A 61 6.15 -20.63 8.03
CA LYS A 61 5.80 -20.35 6.63
C LYS A 61 5.60 -18.86 6.46
N GLN A 62 6.37 -18.27 5.55
CA GLN A 62 6.12 -16.96 5.01
C GLN A 62 4.83 -17.02 4.22
N ARG A 63 3.81 -16.33 4.72
CA ARG A 63 2.64 -16.05 3.89
C ARG A 63 3.06 -15.01 2.86
N PRO A 64 2.65 -15.16 1.59
CA PRO A 64 2.84 -14.08 0.63
C PRO A 64 2.24 -12.81 1.23
N ARG A 65 3.06 -11.76 1.32
CA ARG A 65 2.61 -10.46 1.81
C ARG A 65 1.55 -9.95 0.84
N SER A 66 0.33 -9.73 1.33
CA SER A 66 -0.65 -9.00 0.52
C SER A 66 -0.17 -7.54 0.41
N PRO A 67 -0.41 -6.87 -0.73
CA PRO A 67 -0.08 -5.46 -0.88
C PRO A 67 -0.74 -4.65 0.23
N GLY A 68 0.03 -3.77 0.88
CA GLY A 68 -0.51 -2.77 1.81
C GLY A 68 -0.76 -1.42 1.14
N MET A 69 -1.23 -0.44 1.93
CA MET A 69 -1.47 0.94 1.50
C MET A 69 -0.30 1.52 0.68
N PHE A 70 0.91 1.46 1.22
CA PHE A 70 2.11 2.02 0.58
C PHE A 70 2.48 1.27 -0.70
N ASP A 71 2.25 -0.04 -0.78
CA ASP A 71 2.54 -0.82 -1.98
C ASP A 71 1.61 -0.43 -3.13
N ILE A 72 0.32 -0.21 -2.82
CA ILE A 72 -0.68 0.24 -3.80
C ILE A 72 -0.40 1.68 -4.24
N ILE A 73 -0.12 2.60 -3.31
CA ILE A 73 0.24 3.99 -3.65
C ILE A 73 1.51 4.00 -4.51
N ASN A 74 2.56 3.28 -4.13
CA ASN A 74 3.82 3.23 -4.87
C ASN A 74 3.68 2.57 -6.24
N ARG A 75 2.68 1.72 -6.44
CA ARG A 75 2.42 1.11 -7.75
C ARG A 75 1.90 2.13 -8.75
N TYR A 76 0.95 2.98 -8.34
CA TYR A 76 0.20 3.84 -9.26
C TYR A 76 0.60 5.32 -9.21
N SER A 77 1.09 5.78 -8.06
CA SER A 77 1.51 7.17 -7.87
C SER A 77 2.95 7.38 -8.34
N PRO A 78 3.25 8.47 -9.06
CA PRO A 78 4.62 8.86 -9.35
C PRO A 78 5.37 9.25 -8.08
N MET A 79 4.68 9.82 -7.10
CA MET A 79 5.25 10.16 -5.80
C MET A 79 5.39 8.89 -4.94
N LYS A 80 6.62 8.39 -4.79
CA LYS A 80 6.91 7.21 -3.98
C LYS A 80 7.00 7.56 -2.49
N LEU A 81 6.40 6.71 -1.66
CA LEU A 81 6.44 6.75 -0.21
C LEU A 81 7.38 5.65 0.29
N ALA A 82 8.32 6.00 1.17
CA ALA A 82 9.19 5.04 1.84
C ALA A 82 8.70 4.86 3.29
N PRO A 83 7.90 3.83 3.59
CA PRO A 83 7.48 3.57 4.96
C PRO A 83 8.65 3.03 5.80
N TRP A 84 8.69 3.41 7.07
CA TRP A 84 9.67 2.95 8.06
C TRP A 84 9.26 1.62 8.72
N TYR A 85 8.02 1.16 8.51
CA TYR A 85 7.48 -0.10 9.05
C TYR A 85 6.80 -0.93 7.96
N ASP A 86 6.83 -2.25 8.14
CA ASP A 86 6.17 -3.22 7.26
C ASP A 86 4.69 -3.37 7.66
N HIS A 87 3.79 -2.66 6.98
CA HIS A 87 2.36 -2.83 7.18
C HIS A 87 1.86 -4.04 6.38
N GLN A 88 1.66 -5.17 7.07
CA GLN A 88 1.14 -6.38 6.46
C GLN A 88 -0.38 -6.39 6.52
N VAL A 89 -1.00 -6.43 5.34
CA VAL A 89 -2.45 -6.63 5.23
C VAL A 89 -2.73 -8.09 4.86
N HIS A 90 -3.79 -8.65 5.42
CA HIS A 90 -4.27 -9.99 5.08
C HIS A 90 -5.62 -9.88 4.37
N GLY A 91 -5.72 -10.41 3.15
CA GLY A 91 -6.95 -10.39 2.36
C GLY A 91 -6.80 -9.63 1.04
N HIS A 92 -7.94 -9.40 0.37
CA HIS A 92 -7.99 -8.51 -0.78
C HIS A 92 -7.69 -7.08 -0.33
N TYR A 93 -6.85 -6.38 -1.06
CA TYR A 93 -6.49 -5.00 -0.78
C TYR A 93 -6.20 -4.27 -2.09
N GLY A 94 -7.03 -3.29 -2.42
CA GLY A 94 -7.03 -2.56 -3.67
C GLY A 94 -6.84 -1.05 -3.50
N PRO A 95 -7.01 -0.30 -4.61
CA PRO A 95 -7.03 1.17 -4.59
C PRO A 95 -8.07 1.74 -3.61
N GLU A 96 -9.22 1.08 -3.46
CA GLU A 96 -10.33 1.52 -2.62
C GLU A 96 -9.95 1.57 -1.13
N GLU A 97 -9.36 0.49 -0.60
CA GLU A 97 -8.85 0.45 0.77
C GLU A 97 -7.67 1.40 0.97
N ALA A 98 -6.76 1.45 0.00
CA ALA A 98 -5.57 2.30 0.07
C ALA A 98 -5.92 3.80 0.17
N VAL A 99 -6.94 4.27 -0.55
CA VAL A 99 -7.42 5.66 -0.47
C VAL A 99 -7.95 5.97 0.93
N VAL A 100 -8.78 5.08 1.47
CA VAL A 100 -9.39 5.21 2.80
C VAL A 100 -8.32 5.22 3.88
N ASP A 101 -7.37 4.29 3.83
CA ASP A 101 -6.29 4.19 4.81
C ASP A 101 -5.33 5.40 4.71
N ALA A 102 -5.08 5.92 3.50
CA ALA A 102 -4.26 7.11 3.32
C ALA A 102 -4.86 8.35 4.01
N ILE A 103 -6.18 8.48 3.98
CA ILE A 103 -6.90 9.55 4.69
C ILE A 103 -6.83 9.33 6.20
N GLN A 104 -7.02 8.09 6.67
CA GLN A 104 -6.94 7.77 8.09
C GLN A 104 -5.55 7.93 8.68
N ALA A 105 -4.50 7.72 7.88
CA ALA A 105 -3.13 7.98 8.29
C ALA A 105 -2.88 9.45 8.62
N GLN A 106 -3.78 10.37 8.22
CA GLN A 106 -3.70 11.82 8.46
C GLN A 106 -2.37 12.44 7.99
N SER A 107 -1.68 11.76 7.07
CA SER A 107 -0.40 12.19 6.53
C SER A 107 -0.63 12.95 5.23
N PHE A 108 -0.19 14.21 5.20
CA PHE A 108 -0.26 15.06 4.00
C PHE A 108 0.32 14.36 2.76
N ARG A 109 1.51 13.75 2.89
CA ARG A 109 2.18 13.08 1.77
C ARG A 109 1.42 11.83 1.32
N ALA A 110 0.85 11.08 2.26
CA ALA A 110 0.08 9.88 1.92
C ALA A 110 -1.19 10.25 1.15
N MET A 111 -1.94 11.27 1.59
CA MET A 111 -3.13 11.75 0.90
C MET A 111 -2.81 12.37 -0.46
N LEU A 112 -1.73 13.16 -0.54
CA LEU A 112 -1.32 13.77 -1.81
C LEU A 112 -0.90 12.69 -2.82
N ALA A 113 -0.14 11.68 -2.40
CA ALA A 113 0.26 10.57 -3.25
C ALA A 113 -0.93 9.67 -3.64
N SER A 114 -1.95 9.54 -2.78
CA SER A 114 -3.13 8.71 -3.04
C SER A 114 -4.11 9.32 -4.04
N LEU A 115 -4.03 10.62 -4.37
CA LEU A 115 -4.91 11.24 -5.38
C LEU A 115 -4.89 10.49 -6.71
N ARG A 116 -3.73 9.97 -7.12
CA ARG A 116 -3.59 9.20 -8.37
C ARG A 116 -4.39 7.89 -8.36
N LEU A 117 -4.73 7.37 -7.19
CA LEU A 117 -5.49 6.13 -7.05
C LEU A 117 -6.94 6.27 -7.52
N PHE A 118 -7.53 7.47 -7.52
CA PHE A 118 -8.91 7.68 -8.00
C PHE A 118 -9.12 7.26 -9.45
N ASN A 119 -8.08 7.35 -10.29
CA ASN A 119 -8.12 6.81 -11.66
C ASN A 119 -8.23 5.28 -11.72
N HIS A 120 -7.79 4.60 -10.67
CA HIS A 120 -7.75 3.14 -10.56
C HIS A 120 -8.90 2.56 -9.75
N ILE A 121 -9.84 3.38 -9.26
CA ILE A 121 -11.01 2.91 -8.53
C ILE A 121 -11.97 2.22 -9.49
N THR A 122 -12.30 0.98 -9.18
CA THR A 122 -13.19 0.13 -9.97
C THR A 122 -14.51 -0.13 -9.25
N ASP A 123 -14.47 -0.24 -7.92
CA ASP A 123 -15.62 -0.57 -7.09
C ASP A 123 -16.02 0.63 -6.19
N TRP A 124 -16.79 1.55 -6.79
CA TRP A 124 -17.39 2.67 -6.07
C TRP A 124 -18.30 2.23 -4.91
N PRO A 125 -19.18 1.21 -5.04
CA PRO A 125 -19.94 0.68 -3.91
C PRO A 125 -19.06 0.31 -2.71
N MET A 126 -17.95 -0.40 -2.95
CA MET A 126 -17.02 -0.81 -1.91
C MET A 126 -16.33 0.39 -1.25
N LEU A 127 -15.78 1.31 -2.05
CA LEU A 127 -15.19 2.55 -1.53
C LEU A 127 -16.17 3.33 -0.67
N TYR A 128 -17.41 3.49 -1.15
CA TYR A 128 -18.47 4.19 -0.43
C TYR A 128 -18.78 3.52 0.91
N ARG A 129 -18.91 2.19 0.93
CA ARG A 129 -19.15 1.43 2.17
C ARG A 129 -18.00 1.63 3.16
N LEU A 130 -16.75 1.40 2.74
CA LEU A 130 -15.55 1.53 3.59
C LEU A 130 -15.42 2.94 4.18
N ALA A 131 -15.63 3.96 3.35
CA ALA A 131 -15.54 5.35 3.77
C ALA A 131 -16.70 5.77 4.68
N THR A 132 -17.89 5.22 4.48
CA THR A 132 -19.06 5.48 5.34
C THR A 132 -18.91 4.81 6.70
N GLU A 133 -18.46 3.56 6.75
CA GLU A 133 -18.13 2.84 7.99
C GLU A 133 -17.13 3.61 8.85
N LYS A 134 -16.12 4.22 8.20
CA LYS A 134 -15.10 5.03 8.86
C LYS A 134 -15.51 6.50 9.05
N GLY A 135 -16.69 6.90 8.58
CA GLY A 135 -17.20 8.28 8.70
C GLY A 135 -16.44 9.33 7.88
N ILE A 136 -15.66 8.93 6.88
CA ILE A 136 -14.78 9.80 6.08
C ILE A 136 -15.27 10.03 4.64
N TRP A 137 -16.51 9.68 4.30
CA TRP A 137 -17.02 9.79 2.93
C TRP A 137 -16.84 11.18 2.32
N GLN A 138 -17.12 12.24 3.08
CA GLN A 138 -16.95 13.62 2.60
C GLN A 138 -15.49 13.93 2.24
N LYS A 139 -14.54 13.36 3.01
CA LYS A 139 -13.11 13.51 2.77
C LYS A 139 -12.71 12.83 1.46
N VAL A 140 -13.22 11.62 1.22
CA VAL A 140 -13.02 10.89 -0.04
C VAL A 140 -13.60 11.67 -1.22
N GLY A 141 -14.83 12.17 -1.09
CA GLY A 141 -15.48 12.97 -2.14
C GLY A 141 -14.75 14.27 -2.46
N ALA A 142 -14.27 14.98 -1.44
CA ALA A 142 -13.46 16.18 -1.63
C ALA A 142 -12.14 15.87 -2.36
N LEU A 143 -11.45 14.79 -1.97
CA LEU A 143 -10.22 14.36 -2.63
C LEU A 143 -10.46 13.91 -4.08
N TYR A 144 -11.56 13.20 -4.35
CA TYR A 144 -11.96 12.82 -5.71
C TYR A 144 -12.18 14.05 -6.59
N ASP A 145 -12.94 15.04 -6.11
CA ASP A 145 -13.16 16.26 -6.89
C ASP A 145 -11.86 17.04 -7.13
N VAL A 146 -10.94 17.07 -6.13
CA VAL A 146 -9.61 17.67 -6.30
C VAL A 146 -8.83 16.92 -7.36
N ALA A 147 -8.81 15.60 -7.27
CA ALA A 147 -8.04 14.73 -8.16
C ALA A 147 -8.57 14.83 -9.61
N GLY A 148 -9.90 14.87 -9.80
CA GLY A 148 -10.56 15.08 -11.09
C GLY A 148 -10.29 16.44 -11.75
N MET A 149 -9.79 17.45 -11.04
CA MET A 149 -9.31 18.70 -11.65
C MET A 149 -8.00 18.52 -12.42
N TYR A 150 -7.22 17.49 -12.09
CA TYR A 150 -5.84 17.31 -12.59
C TYR A 150 -5.63 15.97 -13.30
N PHE A 151 -6.45 14.97 -13.00
CA PHE A 151 -6.36 13.63 -13.57
C PHE A 151 -7.63 13.28 -14.32
N ARG A 152 -7.48 12.47 -15.38
CA ARG A 152 -8.62 11.83 -16.02
C ARG A 152 -9.01 10.62 -15.19
N GLU A 153 -10.12 10.73 -14.46
CA GLU A 153 -10.59 9.71 -13.54
C GLU A 153 -11.82 8.98 -14.07
N ARG A 154 -12.08 7.81 -13.51
CA ARG A 154 -13.36 7.14 -13.71
C ARG A 154 -14.45 7.93 -12.99
N LYS A 155 -15.53 8.22 -13.71
CA LYS A 155 -16.62 9.03 -13.16
C LYS A 155 -17.29 8.32 -11.99
N MET A 156 -17.26 8.93 -10.81
CA MET A 156 -18.04 8.50 -9.66
C MET A 156 -19.55 8.56 -9.99
N PRO A 157 -20.32 7.47 -9.79
CA PRO A 157 -21.76 7.46 -10.01
C PRO A 157 -22.48 8.55 -9.21
N LEU A 158 -23.50 9.19 -9.80
CA LEU A 158 -24.23 10.31 -9.20
C LEU A 158 -24.82 9.97 -7.82
N ARG A 159 -25.26 8.73 -7.63
CA ARG A 159 -25.82 8.22 -6.37
C ARG A 159 -24.83 8.22 -5.20
N TYR A 160 -23.55 8.53 -5.41
CA TYR A 160 -22.55 8.69 -4.36
C TYR A 160 -22.12 10.16 -4.20
N GLN A 161 -22.53 11.05 -5.11
CA GLN A 161 -22.17 12.47 -5.12
C GLN A 161 -23.01 13.33 -4.16
N HIS A 162 -23.50 12.75 -3.07
CA HIS A 162 -24.31 13.45 -2.08
C HIS A 162 -23.47 13.72 -0.83
N PRO A 163 -23.08 14.98 -0.58
CA PRO A 163 -22.41 15.34 0.65
C PRO A 163 -23.41 15.17 1.81
N THR A 164 -23.06 14.35 2.80
CA THR A 164 -23.84 14.28 4.03
C THR A 164 -23.70 15.62 4.76
N LEU A 165 -24.78 16.20 5.28
CA LEU A 165 -24.74 17.48 5.99
C LEU A 165 -24.17 17.30 7.41
N LYS A 166 -22.86 17.05 7.54
CA LYS A 166 -22.15 17.10 8.83
C LYS A 166 -21.47 18.46 9.02
N LYS A 167 -21.05 18.79 10.25
CA LYS A 167 -20.23 19.98 10.56
C LYS A 167 -18.96 20.02 9.69
N LYS A 168 -18.41 21.22 9.42
CA LYS A 168 -17.22 21.39 8.57
C LYS A 168 -16.04 20.64 9.20
N GLU A 169 -15.46 19.70 8.46
CA GLU A 169 -14.30 18.92 8.91
C GLU A 169 -13.04 19.29 8.12
N SER A 170 -11.86 19.00 8.68
CA SER A 170 -10.59 19.09 7.95
C SER A 170 -10.11 17.70 7.51
N LEU A 171 -9.43 17.62 6.36
CA LEU A 171 -8.72 16.40 5.95
C LEU A 171 -7.57 16.04 6.89
N ILE A 172 -6.87 17.05 7.44
CA ILE A 172 -5.76 16.90 8.38
C ILE A 172 -6.09 17.69 9.65
N LYS A 173 -6.04 17.04 10.82
CA LYS A 173 -6.16 17.74 12.11
C LYS A 173 -5.07 18.81 12.24
N ASP A 174 -5.45 20.00 12.71
CA ASP A 174 -4.55 21.11 13.01
C ASP A 174 -3.80 21.72 11.81
N TYR A 175 -4.29 21.50 10.58
CA TYR A 175 -3.73 22.15 9.40
C TYR A 175 -4.26 23.59 9.26
N PRO A 176 -3.40 24.60 8.96
CA PRO A 176 -3.85 25.97 8.82
C PRO A 176 -4.87 26.11 7.68
N THR A 177 -6.09 26.50 8.05
CA THR A 177 -7.29 26.58 7.21
C THR A 177 -7.27 27.75 6.20
N GLU A 178 -6.20 28.54 6.14
CA GLU A 178 -6.13 29.79 5.36
C GLU A 178 -5.83 29.58 3.86
N MET A 179 -6.10 28.40 3.30
CA MET A 179 -5.76 28.09 1.91
C MET A 179 -6.98 28.13 0.99
N GLN A 180 -7.12 29.23 0.23
CA GLN A 180 -8.25 29.48 -0.68
C GLN A 180 -8.23 28.69 -2.00
N SER A 181 -7.36 27.68 -2.17
CA SER A 181 -7.11 27.08 -3.49
C SER A 181 -8.30 26.27 -4.06
N PHE A 182 -9.19 25.76 -3.20
CA PHE A 182 -10.24 24.81 -3.57
C PHE A 182 -11.63 25.14 -2.99
N LEU A 183 -11.95 26.44 -2.82
CA LEU A 183 -13.18 26.90 -2.16
C LEU A 183 -14.49 26.26 -2.67
N SER A 184 -14.60 25.99 -3.98
CA SER A 184 -15.80 25.34 -4.55
C SER A 184 -15.99 23.91 -4.06
N ILE A 185 -14.89 23.14 -3.97
CA ILE A 185 -14.88 21.76 -3.48
C ILE A 185 -15.13 21.75 -1.98
N GLU A 186 -14.50 22.66 -1.23
CA GLU A 186 -14.70 22.76 0.21
C GLU A 186 -16.16 23.05 0.56
N ARG A 187 -16.81 23.95 -0.18
CA ARG A 187 -18.23 24.27 0.01
C ARG A 187 -19.13 23.08 -0.34
N LYS A 188 -18.83 22.37 -1.42
CA LYS A 188 -19.60 21.21 -1.87
C LYS A 188 -19.57 20.07 -0.84
N TRP A 189 -18.39 19.73 -0.34
CA TRP A 189 -18.22 18.56 0.55
C TRP A 189 -18.22 18.91 2.04
N ASN A 190 -18.19 20.20 2.37
CA ASN A 190 -18.00 20.71 3.71
C ASN A 190 -16.71 20.20 4.39
N VAL A 191 -15.63 20.11 3.60
CA VAL A 191 -14.31 19.63 4.04
C VAL A 191 -13.22 20.60 3.62
N ALA A 192 -12.35 21.01 4.55
CA ALA A 192 -11.19 21.85 4.24
C ALA A 192 -10.10 21.03 3.53
N VAL A 193 -9.60 21.54 2.41
CA VAL A 193 -8.60 20.87 1.57
C VAL A 193 -7.21 21.46 1.85
N PRO A 194 -6.25 20.69 2.38
CA PRO A 194 -4.97 21.19 2.84
C PRO A 194 -3.95 21.36 1.71
N PHE A 195 -4.32 21.13 0.45
CA PHE A 195 -3.38 21.19 -0.68
C PHE A 195 -3.30 22.58 -1.29
N ARG A 196 -2.11 22.95 -1.78
CA ARG A 196 -1.96 24.04 -2.73
C ARG A 196 -1.93 23.49 -4.15
N LYS A 197 -2.31 24.31 -5.13
CA LYS A 197 -2.18 23.96 -6.56
C LYS A 197 -0.75 23.51 -6.93
N GLY A 198 0.26 24.14 -6.34
CA GLY A 198 1.67 23.79 -6.54
C GLY A 198 2.07 22.43 -5.94
N ASP A 199 1.42 21.97 -4.88
CA ASP A 199 1.70 20.66 -4.28
C ASP A 199 1.20 19.53 -5.20
N ILE A 200 0.03 19.73 -5.81
CA ILE A 200 -0.54 18.77 -6.76
C ILE A 200 0.28 18.73 -8.04
N ALA A 201 0.78 19.87 -8.52
CA ALA A 201 1.63 19.93 -9.72
C ALA A 201 2.90 19.07 -9.58
N LYS A 202 3.50 19.01 -8.38
CA LYS A 202 4.67 18.15 -8.09
C LYS A 202 4.37 16.66 -8.17
N VAL A 203 3.11 16.26 -8.00
CA VAL A 203 2.67 14.86 -8.16
C VAL A 203 2.25 14.57 -9.61
N MET A 204 2.04 15.59 -10.44
CA MET A 204 1.68 15.40 -11.85
C MET A 204 2.87 15.09 -12.74
N ASN A 205 3.99 15.80 -12.54
CA ASN A 205 5.21 15.70 -13.35
C ASN A 205 6.40 15.38 -12.43
N PRO A 206 6.72 14.09 -12.20
CA PRO A 206 7.92 13.71 -11.46
C PRO A 206 9.21 14.13 -12.19
#